data_AF-A0A1G3A1Z3-F1
#
_entry.id   AF-A0A1G3A1Z3-F1
#
_cell.length_a   1.000
_cell.length_b   1.000
_cell.length_c   1.000
_cell.angle_alpha   90.00
_cell.angle_beta   90.00
_cell.angle_gamma   90.00
#
_symmetry.space_group_name_H-M   'P 1'
#
loop_
_entity.id
_entity.type
_entity.pdbx_description
1 polymer ?
#
loop_
_entity_poly.entity_id
_entity_poly.type
_entity_poly.pdbx_seq_one_letter_code
_entity_poly.pdbx_strand_id
1 'polypeptide(L)'
;MAALAGIKVAWEEEGRSQPILTDRRLQKIESPDWIEVAEEFPAPPKAATAKISLVIVGRNGVVRFDDVSVTGRKGTERIKKISLGIFDVLVSSNGHVSLFRAGTPIALDCRLGIFSRNGASRFFVRRAEVTETPPSAASPSGRLSIAAELVNPVNLDIIPCTIDLRHAAGDLTLTYTLPREPLLQIEGVELACALRNPDALAVIPGSGALPSRVSFTAGRFPLILEYFEPLKTAQTTIGSDLLLTATRDLSTKTSSTADAAFVIGFTLGEPIMLKENAVREEMEKAKRAMTSKTYGEALTLFGKLRRAINDVQILREIEENIKTIQGIEVARRREIELSLMEAQILLRPGDLEKLKRLIATYLAEFAGTAQADTMKEDGASIDLLVADAAGDIRQERAETLSKYAQDFFERGMARLAAMTAEKAESLLKGISDGGK
;
A
#
# COMPACT_ATOMS: atom_id res chain seq x y z
N MET A 1 -6.05 30.14 -41.58
CA MET A 1 -7.08 30.01 -40.51
C MET A 1 -6.50 29.03 -39.50
N ALA A 2 -6.30 29.40 -38.24
CA ALA A 2 -5.67 28.50 -37.27
C ALA A 2 -6.74 27.93 -36.33
N ALA A 3 -6.87 26.60 -36.35
CA ALA A 3 -7.67 25.84 -35.41
C ALA A 3 -6.83 24.69 -34.86
N LEU A 4 -7.11 24.29 -33.63
CA LEU A 4 -6.65 23.03 -33.07
C LEU A 4 -7.83 22.07 -33.10
N ALA A 5 -7.64 20.87 -33.63
CA ALA A 5 -8.62 19.80 -33.56
C ALA A 5 -8.00 18.60 -32.85
N GLY A 6 -8.84 17.76 -32.25
CA GLY A 6 -8.35 16.51 -31.69
C GLY A 6 -9.37 15.80 -30.82
N ILE A 7 -8.84 14.94 -29.95
CA ILE A 7 -9.60 13.94 -29.23
C ILE A 7 -9.42 14.17 -27.73
N LYS A 8 -10.53 14.17 -26.99
CA LYS A 8 -10.57 14.18 -25.54
C LYS A 8 -11.16 12.86 -25.05
N VAL A 9 -10.54 12.27 -24.04
CA VAL A 9 -11.04 11.08 -23.37
C VAL A 9 -11.19 11.38 -21.89
N ALA A 10 -12.39 11.16 -21.37
CA ALA A 10 -12.69 11.21 -19.94
C ALA A 10 -12.90 9.77 -19.44
N TRP A 11 -12.03 9.32 -18.53
CA TRP A 11 -12.11 7.96 -17.99
C TRP A 11 -12.98 7.94 -16.73
N GLU A 12 -14.02 7.12 -16.73
CA GLU A 12 -15.02 7.06 -15.68
C GLU A 12 -15.03 5.68 -15.00
N GLU A 13 -15.27 5.69 -13.69
CA GLU A 13 -15.57 4.46 -12.93
C GLU A 13 -17.06 4.12 -13.12
N GLU A 14 -17.39 2.83 -13.04
CA GLU A 14 -18.77 2.38 -13.25
C GLU A 14 -19.75 3.08 -12.29
N GLY A 15 -20.82 3.64 -12.84
CA GLY A 15 -21.86 4.35 -12.07
C GLY A 15 -21.44 5.70 -11.47
N ARG A 16 -20.34 6.31 -11.93
CA ARG A 16 -19.85 7.61 -11.43
C ARG A 16 -19.96 8.72 -12.48
N SER A 17 -20.18 9.95 -12.03
CA SER A 17 -20.44 11.11 -12.89
C SER A 17 -19.22 11.97 -13.20
N GLN A 18 -18.18 12.00 -12.34
CA GLN A 18 -16.91 12.69 -12.65
C GLN A 18 -15.84 11.72 -13.14
N PRO A 19 -15.00 12.14 -14.09
CA PRO A 19 -13.87 11.34 -14.54
C PRO A 19 -12.84 11.16 -13.43
N ILE A 20 -12.23 9.97 -13.39
CA ILE A 20 -11.02 9.68 -12.62
C ILE A 20 -9.87 10.54 -13.14
N LEU A 21 -9.79 10.65 -14.47
CA LEU A 21 -8.76 11.39 -15.17
C LEU A 21 -9.25 11.75 -16.57
N THR A 22 -9.01 12.98 -16.99
CA THR A 22 -9.24 13.41 -18.37
C THR A 22 -7.92 13.52 -19.11
N ASP A 23 -7.88 13.00 -20.33
CA ASP A 23 -6.76 13.18 -21.25
C ASP A 23 -7.23 13.84 -22.56
N ARG A 24 -6.31 14.50 -23.28
CA ARG A 24 -6.58 15.07 -24.59
C ARG A 24 -5.34 15.15 -25.46
N ARG A 25 -5.55 15.07 -26.77
CA ARG A 25 -4.55 15.34 -27.80
C ARG A 25 -5.11 16.35 -28.77
N LEU A 26 -4.35 17.41 -29.02
CA LEU A 26 -4.72 18.49 -29.93
C LEU A 26 -3.63 18.66 -30.98
N GLN A 27 -4.04 18.71 -32.24
CA GLN A 27 -3.20 18.96 -33.39
C GLN A 27 -3.60 20.27 -34.05
N LYS A 28 -2.60 21.06 -34.46
CA LYS A 28 -2.82 22.29 -35.21
C LYS A 28 -3.18 21.96 -36.65
N ILE A 29 -4.28 22.53 -37.12
CA ILE A 29 -4.78 22.41 -38.49
C ILE A 29 -4.33 23.65 -39.24
N GLU A 30 -3.34 23.48 -40.12
CA GLU A 30 -2.74 24.55 -40.92
C GLU A 30 -3.11 24.48 -42.41
N SER A 31 -3.53 23.30 -42.88
CA SER A 31 -3.96 23.04 -44.26
C SER A 31 -5.46 22.72 -44.35
N PRO A 32 -6.15 23.06 -45.45
CA PRO A 32 -7.48 22.54 -45.76
C PRO A 32 -7.51 21.04 -46.11
N ASP A 33 -6.34 20.39 -46.28
CA ASP A 33 -6.25 18.97 -46.63
C ASP A 33 -6.72 18.07 -45.48
N TRP A 34 -7.20 16.87 -45.82
CA TRP A 34 -7.52 15.83 -44.83
C TRP A 34 -6.25 15.36 -44.13
N ILE A 35 -6.30 15.31 -42.80
CA ILE A 35 -5.22 14.84 -41.94
C ILE A 35 -5.77 13.73 -41.07
N GLU A 36 -5.12 12.57 -41.09
CA GLU A 36 -5.45 11.47 -40.18
C GLU A 36 -4.91 11.79 -38.78
N VAL A 37 -5.77 11.61 -37.77
CA VAL A 37 -5.41 11.77 -36.35
C VAL A 37 -5.62 10.45 -35.64
N ALA A 38 -4.52 9.74 -35.38
CA ALA A 38 -4.51 8.48 -34.65
C ALA A 38 -3.79 8.65 -33.31
N GLU A 39 -4.52 8.44 -32.21
CA GLU A 39 -4.01 8.67 -30.85
C GLU A 39 -4.37 7.50 -29.95
N GLU A 40 -3.44 7.14 -29.05
CA GLU A 40 -3.65 6.10 -28.05
C GLU A 40 -3.78 6.72 -26.66
N PHE A 41 -4.85 6.34 -25.95
CA PHE A 41 -5.12 6.80 -24.60
C PHE A 41 -5.07 5.61 -23.62
N PRO A 42 -4.05 5.52 -22.75
CA PRO A 42 -4.00 4.46 -21.75
C PRO A 42 -5.05 4.70 -20.67
N ALA A 43 -5.75 3.64 -20.27
CA ALA A 43 -6.76 3.70 -19.21
C ALA A 43 -6.09 3.80 -17.83
N PRO A 44 -6.58 4.67 -16.91
CA PRO A 44 -6.14 4.66 -15.52
C PRO A 44 -6.70 3.44 -14.76
N PRO A 45 -6.13 3.09 -13.60
CA PRO A 45 -6.69 2.07 -12.73
C PRO A 45 -8.15 2.36 -12.34
N LYS A 46 -8.98 1.32 -12.29
CA LYS A 46 -10.44 1.38 -11.99
C LYS A 46 -11.30 2.06 -13.05
N ALA A 47 -10.75 2.48 -14.20
CA ALA A 47 -11.56 2.92 -15.33
C ALA A 47 -12.39 1.75 -15.86
N ALA A 48 -13.71 1.95 -15.95
CA ALA A 48 -14.66 0.99 -16.49
C ALA A 48 -15.22 1.45 -17.83
N THR A 49 -15.43 2.77 -17.99
CA THR A 49 -15.94 3.37 -19.22
C THR A 49 -15.10 4.58 -19.63
N ALA A 50 -15.24 4.98 -20.89
CA ALA A 50 -14.59 6.16 -21.43
C ALA A 50 -15.59 6.99 -22.21
N LYS A 51 -15.67 8.29 -21.90
CA LYS A 51 -16.40 9.26 -22.71
C LYS A 51 -15.42 9.93 -23.67
N ILE A 52 -15.57 9.63 -24.95
CA ILE A 52 -14.75 10.18 -26.03
C ILE A 52 -15.48 11.39 -26.61
N SER A 53 -14.75 12.46 -26.85
CA SER A 53 -15.28 13.67 -27.46
C SER A 53 -14.30 14.21 -28.49
N LEU A 54 -14.82 14.57 -29.66
CA LEU A 54 -14.09 15.35 -30.65
C LEU A 54 -14.11 16.81 -30.21
N VAL A 55 -12.94 17.43 -30.18
CA VAL A 55 -12.77 18.80 -29.67
C VAL A 55 -12.16 19.66 -30.77
N ILE A 56 -12.75 20.83 -30.97
CA ILE A 56 -12.22 21.88 -31.84
C ILE A 56 -11.98 23.11 -30.99
N VAL A 57 -10.84 23.75 -31.21
CA VAL A 57 -10.48 25.01 -30.57
C VAL A 57 -9.98 25.97 -31.65
N GLY A 58 -10.74 27.01 -31.93
CA GLY A 58 -10.40 27.96 -32.98
C GLY A 58 -11.27 29.19 -32.92
N ARG A 59 -10.87 30.25 -33.62
CA ARG A 59 -11.58 31.52 -33.62
C ARG A 59 -12.68 31.59 -34.67
N ASN A 60 -12.50 30.91 -35.80
CA ASN A 60 -13.43 30.85 -36.94
C ASN A 60 -13.07 29.65 -37.84
N GLY A 61 -14.06 29.07 -38.51
CA GLY A 61 -13.86 28.01 -39.50
C GLY A 61 -14.82 26.83 -39.34
N VAL A 62 -14.78 25.92 -40.32
CA VAL A 62 -15.49 24.63 -40.27
C VAL A 62 -14.43 23.54 -40.21
N VAL A 63 -14.47 22.72 -39.16
CA VAL A 63 -13.68 21.48 -39.10
C VAL A 63 -14.63 20.33 -39.36
N ARG A 64 -14.25 19.46 -40.30
CA ARG A 64 -14.98 18.23 -40.62
C ARG A 64 -14.20 17.07 -40.05
N PHE A 65 -14.93 16.11 -39.50
CA PHE A 65 -14.39 14.82 -39.09
C PHE A 65 -15.04 13.76 -39.96
N ASP A 66 -14.23 12.82 -40.43
CA ASP A 66 -14.67 11.65 -41.19
C ASP A 66 -13.91 10.42 -40.69
N ASP A 67 -14.40 9.22 -41.02
CA ASP A 67 -13.77 7.93 -40.68
C ASP A 67 -13.44 7.73 -39.19
N VAL A 68 -14.29 8.27 -38.30
CA VAL A 68 -14.08 8.18 -36.85
C VAL A 68 -14.25 6.73 -36.38
N SER A 69 -13.15 6.12 -35.95
CA SER A 69 -13.14 4.76 -35.40
C SER A 69 -12.47 4.73 -34.03
N VAL A 70 -12.95 3.83 -33.16
CA VAL A 70 -12.40 3.60 -31.82
C VAL A 70 -12.15 2.11 -31.69
N THR A 71 -10.90 1.74 -31.37
CA THR A 71 -10.52 0.34 -31.18
C THR A 71 -9.95 0.13 -29.78
N GLY A 72 -10.52 -0.83 -29.05
CA GLY A 72 -9.96 -1.26 -27.76
C GLY A 72 -8.84 -2.26 -27.98
N ARG A 73 -7.64 -1.95 -27.49
CA ARG A 73 -6.52 -2.90 -27.48
C ARG A 73 -6.44 -3.61 -26.13
N LYS A 74 -6.47 -4.95 -26.14
CA LYS A 74 -6.19 -5.74 -24.93
C LYS A 74 -4.68 -5.70 -24.65
N GLY A 75 -4.30 -5.53 -23.39
CA GLY A 75 -2.89 -5.61 -22.96
C GLY A 75 -2.08 -4.32 -23.07
N THR A 76 -2.70 -3.17 -23.37
CA THR A 76 -2.03 -1.87 -23.27
C THR A 76 -1.63 -1.54 -21.84
N GLU A 77 -0.46 -0.93 -21.67
CA GLU A 77 0.00 -0.50 -20.34
C GLU A 77 -0.97 0.54 -19.78
N ARG A 78 -1.49 0.28 -18.57
CA ARG A 78 -2.30 1.25 -17.84
C ARG A 78 -1.42 2.41 -17.38
N ILE A 79 -2.04 3.57 -17.17
CA ILE A 79 -1.35 4.69 -16.50
C ILE A 79 -0.84 4.21 -15.15
N LYS A 80 0.48 4.29 -14.95
CA LYS A 80 1.15 3.88 -13.72
C LYS A 80 0.87 4.93 -12.63
N LYS A 81 0.56 4.44 -11.43
CA LYS A 81 0.47 5.29 -10.24
C LYS A 81 1.88 5.60 -9.75
N ILE A 82 2.10 6.86 -9.41
CA ILE A 82 3.36 7.33 -8.85
C ILE A 82 3.15 7.53 -7.36
N SER A 83 4.03 6.94 -6.54
CA SER A 83 3.97 7.09 -5.08
C SER A 83 4.72 8.36 -4.68
N LEU A 84 4.03 9.30 -4.04
CA LEU A 84 4.60 10.56 -3.56
C LEU A 84 4.32 10.71 -2.06
N GLY A 85 5.26 10.20 -1.25
CA GLY A 85 5.06 10.11 0.19
C GLY A 85 3.93 9.13 0.53
N ILE A 86 2.86 9.64 1.15
CA ILE A 86 1.67 8.87 1.53
C ILE A 86 0.53 8.93 0.48
N PHE A 87 0.75 9.65 -0.61
CA PHE A 87 -0.23 9.83 -1.68
C PHE A 87 0.15 8.99 -2.89
N ASP A 88 -0.86 8.39 -3.55
CA ASP A 88 -0.72 7.92 -4.92
C ASP A 88 -1.16 9.04 -5.86
N VAL A 89 -0.37 9.28 -6.89
CA VAL A 89 -0.63 10.30 -7.91
C VAL A 89 -0.83 9.63 -9.26
N LEU A 90 -1.90 10.00 -9.96
CA LEU A 90 -2.08 9.76 -11.39
C LEU A 90 -1.87 11.07 -12.14
N VAL A 91 -1.04 11.02 -13.18
CA VAL A 91 -0.78 12.16 -14.06
C VAL A 91 -1.21 11.75 -15.46
N SER A 92 -2.09 12.54 -16.07
CA SER A 92 -2.44 12.35 -17.48
C SER A 92 -1.35 12.91 -18.38
N SER A 93 -1.38 12.51 -19.65
CA SER A 93 -0.42 13.02 -20.62
C SER A 93 -0.67 14.48 -21.02
N ASN A 94 -1.75 15.08 -20.51
CA ASN A 94 -2.04 16.51 -20.53
C ASN A 94 -2.01 17.11 -19.10
N GLY A 95 -1.13 16.65 -18.21
CA GLY A 95 -0.80 17.36 -16.97
C GLY A 95 -1.96 17.55 -15.98
N HIS A 96 -3.07 16.83 -16.13
CA HIS A 96 -4.10 16.75 -15.11
C HIS A 96 -3.63 15.77 -14.04
N VAL A 97 -3.92 16.11 -12.79
CA VAL A 97 -3.42 15.39 -11.63
C VAL A 97 -4.59 14.86 -10.83
N SER A 98 -4.59 13.55 -10.55
CA SER A 98 -5.54 12.93 -9.64
C SER A 98 -4.79 12.32 -8.46
N LEU A 99 -5.27 12.63 -7.26
CA LEU A 99 -4.65 12.32 -5.99
C LEU A 99 -5.49 11.28 -5.24
N PHE A 100 -4.81 10.26 -4.72
CA PHE A 100 -5.41 9.21 -3.92
C PHE A 100 -4.59 8.97 -2.66
N ARG A 101 -5.24 8.43 -1.63
CA ARG A 101 -4.59 7.92 -0.44
C ARG A 101 -5.20 6.60 -0.05
N ALA A 102 -4.36 5.58 0.15
CA ALA A 102 -4.81 4.21 0.44
C ALA A 102 -5.93 3.75 -0.51
N GLY A 103 -5.82 4.08 -1.80
CA GLY A 103 -6.82 3.77 -2.83
C GLY A 103 -8.11 4.60 -2.82
N THR A 104 -8.28 5.53 -1.86
CA THR A 104 -9.40 6.49 -1.77
C THR A 104 -9.05 7.76 -2.55
N PRO A 105 -9.89 8.21 -3.50
CA PRO A 105 -9.67 9.46 -4.22
C PRO A 105 -9.85 10.66 -3.29
N ILE A 106 -8.85 11.53 -3.25
CA ILE A 106 -8.87 12.77 -2.47
C ILE A 106 -9.32 13.93 -3.37
N ALA A 107 -8.68 14.06 -4.52
CA ALA A 107 -9.00 15.06 -5.53
C ALA A 107 -8.73 14.45 -6.90
N LEU A 108 -9.59 14.77 -7.86
CA LEU A 108 -9.57 14.23 -9.20
C LEU A 108 -9.46 15.37 -10.19
N ASP A 109 -8.76 15.10 -11.29
CA ASP A 109 -8.70 15.98 -12.46
C ASP A 109 -8.25 17.42 -12.10
N CYS A 110 -7.33 17.56 -11.14
CA CYS A 110 -6.76 18.84 -10.75
C CYS A 110 -5.96 19.42 -11.92
N ARG A 111 -6.29 20.67 -12.28
CA ARG A 111 -5.76 21.31 -13.49
C ARG A 111 -5.70 22.82 -13.38
N LEU A 112 -4.81 23.40 -14.17
CA LEU A 112 -4.75 24.83 -14.47
C LEU A 112 -5.32 25.08 -15.88
N GLY A 113 -6.28 25.99 -15.97
CA GLY A 113 -6.79 26.57 -17.20
C GLY A 113 -6.44 28.06 -17.32
N ILE A 114 -6.36 28.54 -18.56
CA ILE A 114 -6.18 29.97 -18.89
C ILE A 114 -7.30 30.44 -19.82
N PHE A 115 -7.73 31.70 -19.70
CA PHE A 115 -8.85 32.27 -20.47
C PHE A 115 -8.65 33.72 -20.93
N SER A 116 -9.47 34.16 -21.90
CA SER A 116 -9.51 35.52 -22.48
C SER A 116 -10.95 36.07 -22.63
N ARG A 117 -11.09 37.40 -22.77
CA ARG A 117 -12.35 38.20 -22.76
C ARG A 117 -13.42 37.74 -23.75
N ASN A 118 -13.02 37.04 -24.81
CA ASN A 118 -13.93 36.60 -25.86
C ASN A 118 -14.70 35.31 -25.50
N GLY A 119 -14.54 34.81 -24.27
CA GLY A 119 -15.65 34.18 -23.55
C GLY A 119 -15.87 32.67 -23.71
N ALA A 120 -15.01 31.88 -24.36
CA ALA A 120 -15.34 30.46 -24.55
C ALA A 120 -14.19 29.44 -24.62
N SER A 121 -12.99 29.74 -24.14
CA SER A 121 -11.90 28.76 -24.29
C SER A 121 -11.02 28.66 -23.06
N ARG A 122 -11.18 27.54 -22.34
CA ARG A 122 -10.28 27.07 -21.28
C ARG A 122 -9.23 26.17 -21.93
N PHE A 123 -7.98 26.59 -21.92
CA PHE A 123 -6.89 25.83 -22.54
C PHE A 123 -6.08 25.09 -21.47
N PHE A 124 -5.72 23.86 -21.79
CA PHE A 124 -5.04 22.93 -20.90
C PHE A 124 -3.82 22.33 -21.60
N VAL A 125 -3.01 21.63 -20.83
CA VAL A 125 -1.72 21.10 -21.24
C VAL A 125 -1.87 20.23 -22.51
N ARG A 126 -0.89 20.26 -23.40
CA ARG A 126 -0.82 19.56 -24.69
C ARG A 126 0.01 18.28 -24.55
N ARG A 127 1.05 18.34 -23.73
CA ARG A 127 1.95 17.24 -23.40
C ARG A 127 2.49 17.42 -21.99
N ALA A 128 2.61 16.32 -21.26
CA ALA A 128 3.24 16.23 -19.94
C ALA A 128 4.37 15.20 -19.96
N GLU A 129 5.57 15.60 -19.56
CA GLU A 129 6.70 14.68 -19.33
C GLU A 129 7.03 14.63 -17.84
N VAL A 130 7.02 13.42 -17.29
CA VAL A 130 7.19 13.20 -15.85
C VAL A 130 8.65 12.93 -15.54
N THR A 131 9.24 13.74 -14.68
CA THR A 131 10.57 13.48 -14.10
C THR A 131 10.41 13.21 -12.60
N GLU A 132 10.67 11.98 -12.20
CA GLU A 132 10.69 11.57 -10.80
C GLU A 132 12.08 11.87 -10.21
N THR A 133 12.12 12.65 -9.12
CA THR A 133 13.35 12.75 -8.31
C THR A 133 13.14 11.90 -7.06
N PRO A 134 13.90 10.79 -6.87
CA PRO A 134 13.73 9.95 -5.71
C PRO A 134 14.04 10.72 -4.41
N PRO A 135 13.39 10.36 -3.29
CA PRO A 135 13.68 10.98 -2.00
C PRO A 135 15.17 10.83 -1.66
N SER A 136 15.78 11.91 -1.17
CA SER A 136 17.18 11.92 -0.74
C SER A 136 17.27 12.16 0.76
N ALA A 137 18.43 11.90 1.35
CA ALA A 137 18.66 12.20 2.77
C ALA A 137 18.42 13.68 3.13
N ALA A 138 18.52 14.58 2.16
CA ALA A 138 18.29 16.03 2.32
C ALA A 138 16.83 16.45 2.05
N SER A 139 16.05 15.63 1.35
CA SER A 139 14.62 15.83 1.10
C SER A 139 13.91 14.47 1.20
N PRO A 140 13.57 14.02 2.42
CA PRO A 140 12.98 12.70 2.65
C PRO A 140 11.58 12.57 2.01
N SER A 141 10.99 13.70 1.63
CA SER A 141 9.79 13.75 0.82
C SER A 141 10.16 13.90 -0.66
N GLY A 142 9.62 13.00 -1.47
CA GLY A 142 9.80 13.01 -2.92
C GLY A 142 9.25 14.29 -3.56
N ARG A 143 9.80 14.62 -4.73
CA ARG A 143 9.31 15.68 -5.61
C ARG A 143 8.98 15.07 -6.97
N LEU A 144 7.82 15.41 -7.50
CA LEU A 144 7.42 15.10 -8.86
C LEU A 144 7.40 16.40 -9.66
N SER A 145 8.20 16.48 -10.73
CA SER A 145 8.15 17.61 -11.66
C SER A 145 7.61 17.14 -13.00
N ILE A 146 6.66 17.90 -13.54
CA ILE A 146 6.01 17.61 -14.80
C ILE A 146 6.17 18.82 -15.70
N ALA A 147 6.88 18.65 -16.82
CA ALA A 147 6.94 19.66 -17.87
C ALA A 147 5.64 19.60 -18.68
N ALA A 148 4.92 20.70 -18.77
CA ALA A 148 3.60 20.82 -19.36
C ALA A 148 3.55 21.93 -20.43
N GLU A 149 2.74 21.77 -21.47
CA GLU A 149 2.57 22.75 -22.54
C GLU A 149 1.14 23.30 -22.63
N LEU A 150 0.88 24.53 -22.19
CA LEU A 150 -0.43 25.16 -22.36
C LEU A 150 -0.58 25.79 -23.76
N VAL A 151 -1.80 26.04 -24.19
CA VAL A 151 -2.09 26.73 -25.46
C VAL A 151 -2.63 28.12 -25.15
N ASN A 152 -2.00 29.15 -25.69
CA ASN A 152 -2.42 30.53 -25.50
C ASN A 152 -3.78 30.79 -26.16
N PRO A 153 -4.78 31.30 -25.42
CA PRO A 153 -6.12 31.58 -25.94
C PRO A 153 -6.16 32.63 -27.04
N VAL A 154 -5.13 33.46 -27.14
CA VAL A 154 -5.10 34.62 -28.04
C VAL A 154 -4.49 34.26 -29.40
N ASN A 155 -3.36 33.58 -29.42
CA ASN A 155 -2.63 33.31 -30.66
C ASN A 155 -2.47 31.82 -30.97
N LEU A 156 -2.92 30.92 -30.08
CA LEU A 156 -2.76 29.46 -30.16
C LEU A 156 -1.31 28.98 -30.05
N ASP A 157 -0.38 29.84 -29.65
CA ASP A 157 1.01 29.46 -29.40
C ASP A 157 1.16 28.63 -28.12
N ILE A 158 2.25 27.88 -28.02
CA ILE A 158 2.56 27.05 -26.87
C ILE A 158 3.14 27.91 -25.75
N ILE A 159 2.62 27.76 -24.54
CA ILE A 159 3.14 28.35 -23.31
C ILE A 159 3.70 27.20 -22.47
N PRO A 160 5.01 27.14 -22.22
CA PRO A 160 5.55 26.14 -21.31
C PRO A 160 5.03 26.41 -19.89
N CYS A 161 4.82 25.35 -19.14
CA CYS A 161 4.34 25.35 -17.76
C CYS A 161 5.07 24.23 -17.02
N THR A 162 5.47 24.47 -15.78
CA THR A 162 6.00 23.41 -14.91
C THR A 162 4.98 23.12 -13.83
N ILE A 163 4.70 21.84 -13.59
CA ILE A 163 3.85 21.39 -12.50
C ILE A 163 4.74 20.66 -11.49
N ASP A 164 4.91 21.26 -10.32
CA ASP A 164 5.68 20.68 -9.22
C ASP A 164 4.75 20.15 -8.14
N LEU A 165 4.82 18.85 -7.86
CA LEU A 165 4.21 18.26 -6.69
C LEU A 165 5.26 18.04 -5.61
N ARG A 166 4.97 18.53 -4.41
CA ARG A 166 5.83 18.36 -3.25
C ARG A 166 5.00 17.84 -2.09
N HIS A 167 5.45 16.73 -1.51
CA HIS A 167 4.96 16.27 -0.23
C HIS A 167 5.87 16.85 0.86
N ALA A 168 5.33 17.26 2.01
CA ALA A 168 6.12 17.58 3.20
C ALA A 168 5.22 17.51 4.43
N ALA A 169 5.63 16.80 5.48
CA ALA A 169 4.92 16.78 6.77
C ALA A 169 3.39 16.50 6.70
N GLY A 170 2.92 15.70 5.73
CA GLY A 170 1.49 15.41 5.55
C GLY A 170 0.74 16.39 4.64
N ASP A 171 1.41 17.44 4.21
CA ASP A 171 0.94 18.36 3.19
C ASP A 171 1.38 17.90 1.81
N LEU A 172 0.52 18.11 0.83
CA LEU A 172 0.83 17.96 -0.57
C LEU A 172 0.51 19.26 -1.30
N THR A 173 1.51 19.87 -1.92
CA THR A 173 1.34 21.09 -2.72
C THR A 173 1.53 20.79 -4.19
N LEU A 174 0.61 21.28 -5.01
CA LEU A 174 0.66 21.28 -6.46
C LEU A 174 0.88 22.72 -6.95
N THR A 175 2.06 22.99 -7.48
CA THR A 175 2.47 24.32 -7.93
C THR A 175 2.57 24.34 -9.45
N TYR A 176 1.80 25.23 -10.08
CA TYR A 176 1.88 25.52 -11.51
C TYR A 176 2.70 26.79 -11.73
N THR A 177 3.80 26.68 -12.47
CA THR A 177 4.70 27.80 -12.78
C THR A 177 4.62 28.12 -14.26
N LEU A 178 4.33 29.37 -14.61
CA LEU A 178 4.27 29.86 -15.99
C LEU A 178 5.26 30.99 -16.21
N PRO A 179 5.92 31.04 -17.39
CA PRO A 179 6.70 32.20 -17.79
C PRO A 179 5.82 33.43 -17.87
N ARG A 180 6.36 34.57 -17.46
CA ARG A 180 5.60 35.81 -17.36
C ARG A 180 5.19 36.42 -18.71
N GLU A 181 6.06 36.38 -19.71
CA GLU A 181 5.82 37.02 -21.00
C GLU A 181 4.51 36.57 -21.67
N PRO A 182 4.21 35.25 -21.78
CA PRO A 182 2.92 34.79 -22.26
C PRO A 182 1.73 35.22 -21.40
N LEU A 183 1.92 35.37 -20.08
CA LEU A 183 0.84 35.82 -19.18
C LEU A 183 0.39 37.26 -19.47
N LEU A 184 1.24 38.09 -20.10
CA LEU A 184 0.87 39.44 -20.49
C LEU A 184 -0.29 39.46 -21.49
N GLN A 185 -0.48 38.39 -22.26
CA GLN A 185 -1.51 38.27 -23.29
C GLN A 185 -2.80 37.62 -22.80
N ILE A 186 -2.77 36.95 -21.65
CA ILE A 186 -3.95 36.31 -21.06
C ILE A 186 -4.61 37.22 -20.02
N GLU A 187 -5.88 36.99 -19.77
CA GLU A 187 -6.67 37.81 -18.85
C GLU A 187 -6.99 37.14 -17.54
N GLY A 188 -6.89 35.81 -17.47
CA GLY A 188 -7.08 35.13 -16.20
C GLY A 188 -6.69 33.67 -16.22
N VAL A 189 -6.62 33.12 -15.02
CA VAL A 189 -6.31 31.72 -14.74
C VAL A 189 -7.42 31.09 -13.91
N GLU A 190 -7.61 29.79 -14.09
CA GLU A 190 -8.57 28.98 -13.35
C GLU A 190 -7.86 27.72 -12.84
N LEU A 191 -7.87 27.53 -11.53
CA LEU A 191 -7.52 26.26 -10.91
C LEU A 191 -8.81 25.49 -10.68
N ALA A 192 -8.87 24.25 -11.13
CA ALA A 192 -10.05 23.40 -10.93
C ALA A 192 -9.62 22.05 -10.36
N CYS A 193 -10.35 21.56 -9.37
CA CYS A 193 -10.19 20.21 -8.80
C CYS A 193 -11.58 19.64 -8.49
N ALA A 194 -11.83 18.39 -8.88
CA ALA A 194 -13.02 17.66 -8.49
C ALA A 194 -12.78 16.91 -7.17
N LEU A 195 -13.62 17.10 -6.17
CA LEU A 195 -13.64 16.34 -4.94
C LEU A 195 -14.72 15.26 -5.04
N ARG A 196 -14.35 14.00 -4.81
CA ARG A 196 -15.29 12.88 -4.90
C ARG A 196 -16.10 12.76 -3.61
N ASN A 197 -17.42 12.87 -3.71
CA ASN A 197 -18.38 12.77 -2.61
C ASN A 197 -17.84 13.32 -1.26
N PRO A 198 -17.47 14.61 -1.20
CA PRO A 198 -16.87 15.16 0.00
C PRO A 198 -17.90 15.22 1.14
N ASP A 199 -17.60 14.55 2.25
CA ASP A 199 -18.38 14.68 3.48
C ASP A 199 -17.95 15.95 4.24
N ALA A 200 -18.87 16.53 5.03
CA ALA A 200 -18.58 17.65 5.95
C ALA A 200 -17.84 18.85 5.30
N LEU A 201 -18.31 19.28 4.13
CA LEU A 201 -17.77 20.45 3.43
C LEU A 201 -18.00 21.73 4.25
N ALA A 202 -16.92 22.45 4.58
CA ALA A 202 -17.00 23.78 5.16
C ALA A 202 -16.01 24.72 4.48
N VAL A 203 -16.49 25.89 4.06
CA VAL A 203 -15.65 26.97 3.56
C VAL A 203 -15.12 27.72 4.77
N ILE A 204 -13.81 27.68 4.97
CA ILE A 204 -13.14 28.38 6.05
C ILE A 204 -12.70 29.74 5.49
N PRO A 205 -13.21 30.86 6.03
CA PRO A 205 -12.71 32.18 5.68
C PRO A 205 -11.22 32.22 6.00
N GLY A 206 -10.40 32.62 5.03
CA GLY A 206 -8.98 32.75 5.27
C GLY A 206 -8.68 33.87 6.28
N SER A 207 -7.79 33.61 7.23
CA SER A 207 -7.22 34.66 8.09
C SER A 207 -5.97 35.25 7.41
N GLY A 208 -5.97 36.55 7.09
CA GLY A 208 -4.81 37.23 6.50
C GLY A 208 -4.70 37.10 4.97
N ALA A 209 -3.50 36.78 4.45
CA ALA A 209 -3.16 36.84 3.01
C ALA A 209 -3.59 35.61 2.17
N LEU A 210 -4.09 34.53 2.80
CA LEU A 210 -4.58 33.34 2.12
C LEU A 210 -6.10 33.42 2.02
N PRO A 211 -6.74 33.42 0.84
CA PRO A 211 -8.11 33.92 0.75
C PRO A 211 -9.20 32.86 0.55
N SER A 212 -8.89 31.56 0.50
CA SER A 212 -9.94 30.52 0.50
C SER A 212 -9.40 29.15 0.92
N ARG A 213 -9.98 28.61 2.00
CA ARG A 213 -9.75 27.24 2.46
C ARG A 213 -11.06 26.46 2.41
N VAL A 214 -11.01 25.23 1.95
CA VAL A 214 -12.15 24.33 1.94
C VAL A 214 -11.79 23.09 2.74
N SER A 215 -12.39 22.91 3.91
CA SER A 215 -12.28 21.66 4.66
C SER A 215 -13.32 20.68 4.16
N PHE A 216 -12.93 19.42 4.00
CA PHE A 216 -13.79 18.34 3.57
C PHE A 216 -13.25 17.00 4.09
N THR A 217 -14.06 15.96 4.02
CA THR A 217 -13.65 14.60 4.34
C THR A 217 -13.78 13.72 3.10
N ALA A 218 -12.68 13.08 2.70
CA ALA A 218 -12.66 12.07 1.64
C ALA A 218 -12.57 10.67 2.27
N GLY A 219 -13.68 9.94 2.30
CA GLY A 219 -13.79 8.67 3.01
C GLY A 219 -13.57 8.85 4.51
N ARG A 220 -12.39 8.45 5.02
CA ARG A 220 -12.01 8.62 6.43
C ARG A 220 -11.00 9.73 6.68
N PHE A 221 -10.61 10.45 5.63
CA PHE A 221 -9.52 11.43 5.68
C PHE A 221 -10.10 12.85 5.69
N PRO A 222 -10.06 13.58 6.82
CA PRO A 222 -10.30 15.01 6.85
C PRO A 222 -9.12 15.73 6.20
N LEU A 223 -9.44 16.61 5.26
CA LEU A 223 -8.52 17.35 4.43
C LEU A 223 -8.91 18.82 4.41
N ILE A 224 -7.92 19.67 4.19
CA ILE A 224 -8.09 21.07 3.86
C ILE A 224 -7.49 21.27 2.48
N LEU A 225 -8.30 21.74 1.54
CA LEU A 225 -7.83 22.26 0.27
C LEU A 225 -7.59 23.75 0.41
N GLU A 226 -6.39 24.20 0.06
CA GLU A 226 -5.96 25.60 0.15
C GLU A 226 -5.58 26.13 -1.23
N TYR A 227 -6.01 27.36 -1.53
CA TYR A 227 -5.48 28.11 -2.66
C TYR A 227 -4.64 29.27 -2.13
N PHE A 228 -3.38 29.36 -2.56
CA PHE A 228 -2.42 30.35 -2.01
C PHE A 228 -2.49 31.72 -2.70
N GLU A 229 -3.47 31.93 -3.57
CA GLU A 229 -3.65 33.14 -4.37
C GLU A 229 -5.03 33.77 -4.08
N PRO A 230 -5.20 35.11 -4.19
CA PRO A 230 -6.51 35.77 -4.23
C PRO A 230 -7.34 35.30 -5.40
N LEU A 231 -8.09 34.22 -5.16
CA LEU A 231 -8.96 33.59 -6.14
C LEU A 231 -10.43 33.76 -5.75
N LYS A 232 -11.26 34.08 -6.74
CA LYS A 232 -12.72 33.93 -6.62
C LYS A 232 -13.03 32.45 -6.76
N THR A 233 -13.48 31.84 -5.66
CA THR A 233 -13.87 30.44 -5.64
C THR A 233 -15.34 30.28 -6.04
N ALA A 234 -15.62 29.26 -6.84
CA ALA A 234 -16.96 28.82 -7.19
C ALA A 234 -17.03 27.30 -7.01
N GLN A 235 -18.24 26.83 -6.69
CA GLN A 235 -18.51 25.42 -6.45
C GLN A 235 -19.63 24.97 -7.38
N THR A 236 -19.46 23.82 -8.01
CA THR A 236 -20.49 23.23 -8.88
C THR A 236 -20.62 21.76 -8.56
N THR A 237 -21.82 21.35 -8.14
CA THR A 237 -22.11 19.93 -7.87
C THR A 237 -22.49 19.23 -9.18
N ILE A 238 -21.88 18.07 -9.44
CA ILE A 238 -22.12 17.25 -10.63
C ILE A 238 -22.35 15.81 -10.18
N GLY A 239 -23.62 15.43 -10.00
CA GLY A 239 -23.98 14.18 -9.33
C GLY A 239 -23.64 14.25 -7.84
N SER A 240 -22.90 13.27 -7.32
CA SER A 240 -22.40 13.26 -5.94
C SER A 240 -21.10 14.03 -5.74
N ASP A 241 -20.46 14.46 -6.82
CA ASP A 241 -19.12 15.02 -6.78
C ASP A 241 -19.15 16.55 -6.84
N LEU A 242 -18.14 17.18 -6.24
CA LEU A 242 -18.03 18.63 -6.14
C LEU A 242 -16.87 19.13 -6.99
N LEU A 243 -17.15 19.93 -8.00
CA LEU A 243 -16.11 20.66 -8.74
C LEU A 243 -15.84 21.99 -8.03
N LEU A 244 -14.64 22.14 -7.50
CA LEU A 244 -14.14 23.41 -6.99
C LEU A 244 -13.34 24.11 -8.08
N THR A 245 -13.71 25.36 -8.37
CA THR A 245 -12.96 26.22 -9.28
C THR A 245 -12.53 27.49 -8.56
N ALA A 246 -11.33 27.96 -8.86
CA ALA A 246 -10.74 29.13 -8.25
C ALA A 246 -10.10 29.97 -9.36
N THR A 247 -10.57 31.21 -9.52
CA THR A 247 -10.23 32.05 -10.67
C THR A 247 -9.50 33.32 -10.25
N ARG A 248 -8.45 33.70 -11.00
CA ARG A 248 -7.74 34.97 -10.86
C ARG A 248 -7.90 35.79 -12.11
N ASP A 249 -8.26 37.06 -11.93
CA ASP A 249 -8.17 38.07 -12.97
C ASP A 249 -6.73 38.62 -13.02
N LEU A 250 -6.13 38.59 -14.20
CA LEU A 250 -4.79 39.08 -14.52
C LEU A 250 -4.83 40.36 -15.36
N SER A 251 -5.99 41.02 -15.50
CA SER A 251 -6.14 42.28 -16.25
C SER A 251 -5.46 43.48 -15.58
N THR A 252 -5.24 43.45 -14.27
CA THR A 252 -4.57 44.52 -13.49
C THR A 252 -3.11 44.16 -13.22
N LYS A 253 -2.21 44.35 -14.20
CA LYS A 253 -0.80 43.90 -14.11
C LYS A 253 0.11 44.94 -13.44
N THR A 254 0.80 44.58 -12.35
CA THR A 254 1.97 45.30 -11.80
C THR A 254 3.27 44.58 -12.15
N SER A 255 4.31 45.37 -12.43
CA SER A 255 5.56 45.06 -13.15
C SER A 255 6.65 44.36 -12.31
N SER A 256 6.42 43.14 -11.79
CA SER A 256 7.57 42.31 -11.34
C SER A 256 8.22 41.57 -12.53
N THR A 257 9.41 41.01 -12.36
CA THR A 257 10.14 40.29 -13.43
C THR A 257 10.19 38.78 -13.23
N ALA A 258 9.63 38.27 -12.13
CA ALA A 258 9.64 36.84 -11.81
C ALA A 258 8.47 36.08 -12.47
N ASP A 259 8.67 34.77 -12.67
CA ASP A 259 7.65 33.80 -13.09
C ASP A 259 6.43 33.83 -12.16
N ALA A 260 5.25 33.52 -12.70
CA ALA A 260 4.04 33.43 -11.88
C ALA A 260 3.82 31.98 -11.42
N ALA A 261 3.59 31.81 -10.12
CA ALA A 261 3.27 30.55 -9.50
C ALA A 261 1.81 30.55 -9.02
N PHE A 262 1.11 29.44 -9.25
CA PHE A 262 -0.26 29.20 -8.77
C PHE A 262 -0.29 27.88 -8.00
N VAL A 263 -0.72 27.91 -6.73
CA VAL A 263 -0.55 26.77 -5.83
C VAL A 263 -1.89 26.27 -5.30
N ILE A 264 -2.07 24.95 -5.34
CA ILE A 264 -3.13 24.21 -4.65
C ILE A 264 -2.46 23.37 -3.55
N GLY A 265 -2.86 23.54 -2.29
CA GLY A 265 -2.41 22.74 -1.16
C GLY A 265 -3.47 21.76 -0.71
N PHE A 266 -3.04 20.59 -0.27
CA PHE A 266 -3.84 19.61 0.44
C PHE A 266 -3.16 19.34 1.78
N THR A 267 -3.80 19.74 2.86
CA THR A 267 -3.34 19.49 4.22
C THR A 267 -4.21 18.44 4.87
N LEU A 268 -3.58 17.45 5.49
CA LEU A 268 -4.28 16.46 6.29
C LEU A 268 -4.61 17.03 7.66
N GLY A 269 -5.82 16.76 8.15
CA GLY A 269 -6.19 17.15 9.50
C GLY A 269 -5.22 16.58 10.55
N GLU A 270 -4.79 17.42 11.49
CA GLU A 270 -3.88 17.11 12.60
C GLU A 270 -4.15 15.77 13.33
N PRO A 271 -5.40 15.32 13.58
CA PRO A 271 -5.65 14.10 14.33
C PRO A 271 -5.14 12.82 13.66
N ILE A 272 -4.93 12.82 12.34
CA ILE A 272 -4.49 11.62 11.59
C ILE A 272 -2.99 11.59 11.38
N MET A 273 -2.34 12.75 11.22
CA MET A 273 -0.88 12.81 11.12
C MET A 273 -0.20 12.29 12.40
N LEU A 274 -0.74 12.67 13.56
CA LEU A 274 -0.26 12.19 14.85
C LEU A 274 -0.52 10.68 15.03
N LYS A 275 -1.70 10.20 14.62
CA LYS A 275 -2.03 8.77 14.69
C LYS A 275 -1.20 7.93 13.74
N GLU A 276 -0.93 8.40 12.52
CA GLU A 276 -0.14 7.64 11.53
C GLU A 276 1.34 7.59 11.86
N ASN A 277 1.92 8.69 12.35
CA ASN A 277 3.31 8.66 12.84
C ASN A 277 3.44 7.71 14.03
N ALA A 278 2.50 7.75 14.98
CA ALA A 278 2.47 6.81 16.09
C ALA A 278 2.30 5.35 15.61
N VAL A 279 1.40 5.09 14.65
CA VAL A 279 1.20 3.75 14.08
C VAL A 279 2.46 3.26 13.36
N ARG A 280 3.14 4.12 12.59
CA ARG A 280 4.38 3.77 11.88
C ARG A 280 5.52 3.46 12.87
N GLU A 281 5.69 4.28 13.89
CA GLU A 281 6.69 4.04 14.93
C GLU A 281 6.44 2.74 15.67
N GLU A 282 5.19 2.45 16.03
CA GLU A 282 4.81 1.20 16.70
C GLU A 282 4.97 -0.02 15.79
N MET A 283 4.67 0.10 14.48
CA MET A 283 4.94 -0.93 13.48
C MET A 283 6.45 -1.23 13.37
N GLU A 284 7.29 -0.20 13.35
CA GLU A 284 8.75 -0.36 13.33
C GLU A 284 9.28 -1.00 14.63
N LYS A 285 8.75 -0.60 15.80
CA LYS A 285 9.08 -1.27 17.07
C LYS A 285 8.70 -2.75 17.04
N ALA A 286 7.52 -3.09 16.52
CA ALA A 286 7.07 -4.49 16.41
C ALA A 286 7.96 -5.31 15.47
N LYS A 287 8.36 -4.74 14.33
CA LYS A 287 9.30 -5.36 13.39
C LYS A 287 10.69 -5.55 14.01
N ARG A 288 11.18 -4.57 14.76
CA ARG A 288 12.45 -4.70 15.51
C ARG A 288 12.39 -5.82 16.54
N ALA A 289 11.30 -5.91 17.30
CA ALA A 289 11.09 -7.01 18.25
C ALA A 289 11.13 -8.38 17.57
N MET A 290 10.56 -8.52 16.36
CA MET A 290 10.71 -9.75 15.56
C MET A 290 12.16 -10.04 15.19
N THR A 291 12.93 -9.04 14.75
CA THR A 291 14.35 -9.22 14.41
C THR A 291 15.21 -9.57 15.63
N SER A 292 14.86 -9.04 16.80
CA SER A 292 15.51 -9.32 18.08
C SER A 292 15.02 -10.60 18.75
N LYS A 293 14.13 -11.37 18.10
CA LYS A 293 13.50 -12.60 18.61
C LYS A 293 12.70 -12.43 19.92
N THR A 294 12.25 -11.21 20.23
CA THR A 294 11.30 -10.94 21.32
C THR A 294 9.86 -11.05 20.78
N TYR A 295 9.50 -12.25 20.35
CA TYR A 295 8.22 -12.55 19.69
C TYR A 295 6.98 -12.26 20.55
N GLY A 296 7.05 -12.46 21.86
CA GLY A 296 5.96 -12.12 22.78
C GLY A 296 5.65 -10.62 22.81
N GLU A 297 6.69 -9.79 22.79
CA GLU A 297 6.56 -8.33 22.69
C GLU A 297 5.97 -7.92 21.33
N ALA A 298 6.49 -8.50 20.24
CA ALA A 298 5.99 -8.26 18.89
C ALA A 298 4.48 -8.60 18.77
N LEU A 299 4.03 -9.75 19.30
CA LEU A 299 2.61 -10.14 19.31
C LEU A 299 1.75 -9.14 20.08
N THR A 300 2.26 -8.64 21.21
CA THR A 300 1.56 -7.64 22.02
C THR A 300 1.39 -6.32 21.26
N LEU A 301 2.45 -5.85 20.61
CA LEU A 301 2.44 -4.63 19.80
C LEU A 301 1.51 -4.75 18.59
N PHE A 302 1.64 -5.83 17.81
CA PHE A 302 0.73 -6.10 16.68
C PHE A 302 -0.72 -6.27 17.12
N GLY A 303 -0.97 -6.92 18.27
CA GLY A 303 -2.30 -7.06 18.84
C GLY A 303 -2.94 -5.72 19.23
N LYS A 304 -2.16 -4.77 19.76
CA LYS A 304 -2.62 -3.39 20.02
C LYS A 304 -2.90 -2.65 18.72
N LEU A 305 -1.99 -2.72 17.75
CA LEU A 305 -2.15 -2.08 16.43
C LEU A 305 -3.38 -2.60 15.69
N ARG A 306 -3.63 -3.91 15.71
CA ARG A 306 -4.80 -4.54 15.09
C ARG A 306 -6.13 -4.01 15.64
N ARG A 307 -6.19 -3.62 16.92
CA ARG A 307 -7.41 -3.05 17.54
C ARG A 307 -7.57 -1.55 17.27
N ALA A 308 -6.46 -0.85 17.00
CA ALA A 308 -6.45 0.60 16.86
C ALA A 308 -6.57 1.08 15.40
N ILE A 309 -6.28 0.23 14.42
CA ILE A 309 -6.17 0.59 13.00
C ILE A 309 -7.36 0.03 12.21
N ASN A 310 -7.95 0.87 11.36
CA ASN A 310 -9.03 0.50 10.43
C ASN A 310 -8.56 0.44 8.95
N ASP A 311 -7.24 0.54 8.70
CA ASP A 311 -6.67 0.44 7.35
C ASP A 311 -6.54 -1.03 6.92
N VAL A 312 -7.22 -1.40 5.83
CA VAL A 312 -7.28 -2.78 5.34
C VAL A 312 -5.90 -3.31 4.91
N GLN A 313 -5.06 -2.47 4.30
CA GLN A 313 -3.73 -2.91 3.86
C GLN A 313 -2.81 -3.12 5.07
N ILE A 314 -2.80 -2.19 6.02
CA ILE A 314 -1.99 -2.30 7.24
C ILE A 314 -2.49 -3.46 8.11
N LEU A 315 -3.81 -3.65 8.23
CA LEU A 315 -4.38 -4.79 8.96
C LEU A 315 -3.95 -6.12 8.35
N ARG A 316 -3.93 -6.23 7.02
CA ARG A 316 -3.46 -7.44 6.33
C ARG A 316 -1.98 -7.71 6.62
N GLU A 317 -1.13 -6.69 6.58
CA GLU A 317 0.29 -6.81 6.95
C GLU A 317 0.46 -7.24 8.42
N ILE A 318 -0.32 -6.66 9.34
CA ILE A 318 -0.31 -7.04 10.77
C ILE A 318 -0.73 -8.50 10.94
N GLU A 319 -1.79 -8.93 10.28
CA GLU A 319 -2.28 -10.32 10.35
C GLU A 319 -1.27 -11.33 9.79
N GLU A 320 -0.58 -10.98 8.71
CA GLU A 320 0.47 -11.83 8.13
C GLU A 320 1.68 -11.97 9.07
N ASN A 321 2.09 -10.88 9.72
CA ASN A 321 3.16 -10.91 10.72
C ASN A 321 2.76 -11.71 11.96
N ILE A 322 1.53 -11.55 12.46
CA ILE A 322 1.00 -12.36 13.58
C ILE A 322 1.02 -13.85 13.21
N LYS A 323 0.52 -14.22 12.02
CA LYS A 323 0.53 -15.60 11.54
C LYS A 323 1.95 -16.17 11.45
N THR A 324 2.90 -15.35 10.99
CA THR A 324 4.32 -15.74 10.93
C THR A 324 4.86 -16.06 12.32
N ILE A 325 4.62 -15.19 13.30
CA ILE A 325 5.08 -15.43 14.68
C ILE A 325 4.40 -16.67 15.29
N GLN A 326 3.09 -16.85 15.07
CA GLN A 326 2.36 -18.04 15.53
C GLN A 326 2.89 -19.32 14.87
N GLY A 327 3.28 -19.27 13.60
CA GLY A 327 3.93 -20.38 12.90
C GLY A 327 5.26 -20.76 13.54
N ILE A 328 6.07 -19.76 13.90
CA ILE A 328 7.34 -19.97 14.64
C ILE A 328 7.06 -20.59 16.01
N GLU A 329 6.05 -20.09 16.73
CA GLU A 329 5.67 -20.60 18.06
C GLU A 329 5.28 -22.09 18.00
N VAL A 330 4.46 -22.48 17.04
CA VAL A 330 4.05 -23.88 16.84
C VAL A 330 5.25 -24.78 16.53
N ALA A 331 6.18 -24.30 15.69
CA ALA A 331 7.39 -25.06 15.38
C ALA A 331 8.27 -25.25 16.62
N ARG A 332 8.46 -24.20 17.43
CA ARG A 332 9.21 -24.28 18.69
C ARG A 332 8.57 -25.19 19.72
N ARG A 333 7.25 -25.15 19.86
CA ARG A 333 6.52 -26.06 20.77
C ARG A 333 6.70 -27.51 20.36
N ARG A 334 6.58 -27.84 19.07
CA ARG A 334 6.84 -29.20 18.58
C ARG A 334 8.27 -29.65 18.86
N GLU A 335 9.25 -28.77 18.73
CA GLU A 335 10.65 -29.07 19.06
C GLU A 335 10.82 -29.41 20.55
N ILE A 336 10.15 -28.67 21.44
CA ILE A 336 10.13 -28.93 22.88
C ILE A 336 9.41 -30.25 23.18
N GLU A 337 8.23 -30.49 22.62
CA GLU A 337 7.44 -31.71 22.82
C GLU A 337 8.23 -32.96 22.41
N LEU A 338 8.89 -32.93 21.25
CA LEU A 338 9.74 -34.02 20.78
C LEU A 338 10.94 -34.23 21.72
N SER A 339 11.61 -33.15 22.12
CA SER A 339 12.73 -33.22 23.04
C SER A 339 12.32 -33.72 24.44
N LEU A 340 11.10 -33.39 24.88
CA LEU A 340 10.52 -33.89 26.13
C LEU A 340 10.27 -35.39 26.05
N MET A 341 9.66 -35.88 24.96
CA MET A 341 9.45 -37.32 24.76
C MET A 341 10.78 -38.09 24.73
N GLU A 342 11.78 -37.58 24.00
CA GLU A 342 13.12 -38.18 23.96
C GLU A 342 13.78 -38.22 25.35
N ALA A 343 13.71 -37.11 26.09
CA ALA A 343 14.29 -37.01 27.43
C ALA A 343 13.58 -37.92 28.45
N GLN A 344 12.27 -38.10 28.35
CA GLN A 344 11.51 -39.01 29.21
C GLN A 344 11.82 -40.49 28.94
N ILE A 345 12.13 -40.85 27.69
CA ILE A 345 12.48 -42.23 27.32
C ILE A 345 13.92 -42.55 27.72
N LEU A 346 14.86 -41.65 27.42
CA LEU A 346 16.29 -41.91 27.58
C LEU A 346 16.82 -41.54 28.96
N LEU A 347 16.20 -40.59 29.66
CA LEU A 347 16.55 -40.09 30.99
C LEU A 347 18.06 -39.75 31.14
N ARG A 348 18.70 -39.32 30.05
CA ARG A 348 20.11 -38.91 30.07
C ARG A 348 20.21 -37.47 30.57
N PRO A 349 21.14 -37.16 31.49
CA PRO A 349 21.34 -35.80 31.98
C PRO A 349 21.56 -34.76 30.88
N GLY A 350 22.29 -35.12 29.83
CA GLY A 350 22.56 -34.22 28.69
C GLY A 350 21.30 -33.84 27.92
N ASP A 351 20.34 -34.76 27.78
CA ASP A 351 19.10 -34.53 27.04
C ASP A 351 18.11 -33.68 27.86
N LEU A 352 18.06 -33.91 29.18
CA LEU A 352 17.29 -33.09 30.12
C LEU A 352 17.83 -31.64 30.20
N GLU A 353 19.15 -31.45 30.25
CA GLU A 353 19.77 -30.11 30.19
C GLU A 353 19.51 -29.40 28.86
N LYS A 354 19.55 -30.13 27.74
CA LYS A 354 19.20 -29.59 26.42
C LYS A 354 17.74 -29.13 26.40
N LEU A 355 16.82 -29.92 26.94
CA LEU A 355 15.40 -29.58 27.06
C LEU A 355 15.18 -28.34 27.93
N LYS A 356 15.85 -28.22 29.08
CA LYS A 356 15.78 -27.01 29.92
C LYS A 356 16.21 -25.76 29.16
N ARG A 357 17.30 -25.83 28.38
CA ARG A 357 17.75 -24.70 27.56
C ARG A 357 16.75 -24.34 26.47
N LEU A 358 16.12 -25.32 25.84
CA LEU A 358 15.09 -25.09 24.83
C LEU A 358 13.87 -24.40 25.44
N ILE A 359 13.40 -24.86 26.60
CA ILE A 359 12.28 -24.24 27.32
C ILE A 359 12.64 -22.83 27.77
N ALA A 360 13.82 -22.62 28.36
CA ALA A 360 14.27 -21.29 28.77
C ALA A 360 14.36 -20.31 27.59
N THR A 361 14.83 -20.79 26.44
CA THR A 361 14.87 -19.99 25.19
C THR A 361 13.46 -19.63 24.73
N TYR A 362 12.54 -20.61 24.70
CA TYR A 362 11.15 -20.37 24.35
C TYR A 362 10.47 -19.37 25.28
N LEU A 363 10.66 -19.49 26.60
CA LEU A 363 10.11 -18.58 27.59
C LEU A 363 10.64 -17.15 27.44
N ALA A 364 11.91 -16.99 27.04
CA ALA A 364 12.49 -15.69 26.75
C ALA A 364 11.96 -15.09 25.44
N GLU A 365 11.89 -15.89 24.37
CA GLU A 365 11.40 -15.46 23.05
C GLU A 365 9.90 -15.09 23.09
N PHE A 366 9.08 -15.83 23.84
CA PHE A 366 7.62 -15.67 23.91
C PHE A 366 7.11 -15.08 25.23
N ALA A 367 7.96 -14.38 25.98
CA ALA A 367 7.58 -13.79 27.27
C ALA A 367 6.28 -12.94 27.19
N GLY A 368 5.39 -13.14 28.16
CA GLY A 368 4.12 -12.41 28.25
C GLY A 368 2.96 -12.96 27.41
N THR A 369 3.14 -14.09 26.72
CA THR A 369 2.03 -14.82 26.10
C THR A 369 1.43 -15.84 27.08
N ALA A 370 0.12 -16.10 26.95
CA ALA A 370 -0.54 -17.14 27.75
C ALA A 370 0.09 -18.53 27.54
N GLN A 371 0.59 -18.79 26.34
CA GLN A 371 1.31 -20.01 26.02
C GLN A 371 2.67 -20.12 26.72
N ALA A 372 3.42 -19.03 26.87
CA ALA A 372 4.65 -19.05 27.65
C ALA A 372 4.34 -19.31 29.14
N ASP A 373 3.24 -18.79 29.66
CA ASP A 373 2.84 -19.06 31.04
C ASP A 373 2.49 -20.55 31.27
N THR A 374 1.78 -21.20 30.34
CA THR A 374 1.57 -22.67 30.41
C THR A 374 2.88 -23.46 30.35
N MET A 375 3.85 -23.04 29.53
CA MET A 375 5.13 -23.75 29.38
C MET A 375 6.05 -23.60 30.61
N LYS A 376 5.81 -22.60 31.49
CA LYS A 376 6.54 -22.49 32.76
C LYS A 376 6.22 -23.65 33.71
N GLU A 377 4.98 -24.13 33.70
CA GLU A 377 4.54 -25.26 34.53
C GLU A 377 5.20 -26.56 34.06
N ASP A 378 5.32 -26.75 32.74
CA ASP A 378 6.06 -27.87 32.14
C ASP A 378 7.55 -27.81 32.49
N GLY A 379 8.16 -26.61 32.47
CA GLY A 379 9.54 -26.38 32.90
C GLY A 379 9.79 -26.79 34.36
N ALA A 380 8.89 -26.41 35.28
CA ALA A 380 8.96 -26.79 36.69
C ALA A 380 8.82 -28.32 36.89
N SER A 381 7.99 -28.97 36.08
CA SER A 381 7.83 -30.44 36.10
C SER A 381 9.10 -31.15 35.61
N ILE A 382 9.81 -30.58 34.65
CA ILE A 382 11.09 -31.11 34.17
C ILE A 382 12.20 -30.91 35.20
N ASP A 383 12.20 -29.80 35.95
CA ASP A 383 13.14 -29.59 37.04
C ASP A 383 13.04 -30.68 38.11
N LEU A 384 11.82 -31.14 38.43
CA LEU A 384 11.58 -32.28 39.31
C LEU A 384 12.15 -33.59 38.72
N LEU A 385 11.91 -33.86 37.43
CA LEU A 385 12.45 -35.04 36.74
C LEU A 385 13.99 -35.07 36.70
N VAL A 386 14.64 -33.91 36.59
CA VAL A 386 16.10 -33.80 36.65
C VAL A 386 16.62 -34.08 38.06
N ALA A 387 15.91 -33.62 39.09
CA ALA A 387 16.24 -33.93 40.48
C ALA A 387 16.10 -35.44 40.77
N ASP A 388 15.02 -36.07 40.30
CA ASP A 388 14.79 -37.51 40.45
C ASP A 388 15.80 -38.36 39.66
N ALA A 389 16.18 -37.93 38.45
CA ALA A 389 17.20 -38.61 37.65
C ALA A 389 18.63 -38.44 38.20
N ALA A 390 18.85 -37.45 39.07
CA ALA A 390 20.11 -37.24 39.79
C ALA A 390 20.19 -38.02 41.11
N GLY A 391 19.05 -38.49 41.66
CA GLY A 391 19.00 -39.42 42.79
C GLY A 391 19.25 -40.88 42.38
N ASP A 392 19.59 -41.73 43.37
CA ASP A 392 20.00 -43.16 43.28
C ASP A 392 19.04 -44.13 42.53
N ILE A 393 17.96 -43.64 41.92
CA ILE A 393 16.95 -44.42 41.20
C ILE A 393 17.52 -45.09 39.94
N ARG A 394 18.65 -44.61 39.38
CA ARG A 394 19.30 -45.28 38.24
C ARG A 394 19.82 -46.66 38.58
N GLN A 395 20.35 -46.85 39.77
CA GLN A 395 20.90 -48.14 40.18
C GLN A 395 19.77 -49.13 40.45
N GLU A 396 18.73 -48.69 41.16
CA GLU A 396 17.56 -49.51 41.47
C GLU A 396 16.75 -49.92 40.22
N ARG A 397 16.58 -49.01 39.24
CA ARG A 397 15.89 -49.34 37.99
C ARG A 397 16.74 -50.14 37.01
N ALA A 398 18.05 -49.89 36.92
CA ALA A 398 18.94 -50.71 36.11
C ALA A 398 19.01 -52.15 36.65
N GLU A 399 19.05 -52.31 37.98
CA GLU A 399 18.96 -53.61 38.64
C GLU A 399 17.60 -54.28 38.37
N THR A 400 16.49 -53.53 38.44
CA THR A 400 15.15 -54.07 38.17
C THR A 400 14.97 -54.50 36.70
N LEU A 401 15.42 -53.67 35.74
CA LEU A 401 15.37 -54.01 34.31
C LEU A 401 16.31 -55.16 33.96
N SER A 402 17.50 -55.21 34.57
CA SER A 402 18.41 -56.34 34.43
C SER A 402 17.80 -57.63 34.99
N LYS A 403 17.12 -57.56 36.14
CA LYS A 403 16.43 -58.70 36.77
C LYS A 403 15.28 -59.20 35.89
N TYR A 404 14.48 -58.32 35.31
CA TYR A 404 13.43 -58.72 34.35
C TYR A 404 13.98 -59.34 33.07
N ALA A 405 15.09 -58.81 32.54
CA ALA A 405 15.74 -59.39 31.36
C ALA A 405 16.29 -60.80 31.65
N GLN A 406 16.83 -61.02 32.85
CA GLN A 406 17.32 -62.31 33.31
C GLN A 406 16.18 -63.32 33.49
N ASP A 407 15.07 -62.91 34.12
CA ASP A 407 13.85 -63.71 34.28
C ASP A 407 13.25 -64.14 32.93
N PHE A 408 13.22 -63.23 31.95
CA PHE A 408 12.74 -63.54 30.61
C PHE A 408 13.66 -64.50 29.86
N PHE A 409 14.97 -64.34 30.02
CA PHE A 409 15.96 -65.24 29.43
C PHE A 409 15.86 -66.65 30.01
N GLU A 410 15.75 -66.79 31.32
CA GLU A 410 15.59 -68.08 32.00
C GLU A 410 14.30 -68.78 31.61
N ARG A 411 13.17 -68.07 31.53
CA ARG A 411 11.90 -68.62 31.03
C ARG A 411 11.98 -69.03 29.56
N GLY A 412 12.69 -68.25 28.74
CA GLY A 412 12.94 -68.59 27.34
C GLY A 412 13.76 -69.87 27.19
N MET A 413 14.83 -70.00 27.98
CA MET A 413 15.69 -71.20 28.00
C MET A 413 14.96 -72.43 28.53
N ALA A 414 14.16 -72.29 29.59
CA ALA A 414 13.34 -73.39 30.12
C ALA A 414 12.32 -73.89 29.08
N ARG A 415 11.71 -72.97 28.32
CA ARG A 415 10.76 -73.31 27.25
C ARG A 415 11.43 -73.95 26.05
N LEU A 416 12.65 -73.53 25.69
CA LEU A 416 13.49 -74.18 24.69
C LEU A 416 13.86 -75.61 25.12
N ALA A 417 14.28 -75.80 26.38
CA ALA A 417 14.61 -77.10 26.94
C ALA A 417 13.40 -78.07 26.92
N ALA A 418 12.22 -77.58 27.27
CA ALA A 418 10.97 -78.35 27.21
C ALA A 418 10.63 -78.77 25.76
N MET A 419 10.75 -77.86 24.79
CA MET A 419 10.52 -78.20 23.38
C MET A 419 11.55 -79.20 22.84
N THR A 420 12.81 -79.15 23.29
CA THR A 420 13.81 -80.15 22.90
C THR A 420 13.56 -81.52 23.51
N ALA A 421 13.03 -81.58 24.75
CA ALA A 421 12.65 -82.83 25.39
C ALA A 421 11.43 -83.48 24.70
N GLU A 422 10.43 -82.68 24.36
CA GLU A 422 9.22 -83.12 23.64
C GLU A 422 9.55 -83.63 22.23
N LYS A 423 10.51 -82.99 21.55
CA LYS A 423 11.02 -83.42 20.24
C LYS A 423 11.90 -84.67 20.32
N ALA A 424 12.64 -84.87 21.41
CA ALA A 424 13.39 -86.10 21.66
C ALA A 424 12.45 -87.29 21.94
N GLU A 425 11.36 -87.06 22.69
CA GLU A 425 10.30 -88.05 22.92
C GLU A 425 9.56 -88.43 21.63
N SER A 426 9.28 -87.46 20.75
CA SER A 426 8.64 -87.75 19.45
C SER A 426 9.55 -88.56 18.52
N LEU A 427 10.87 -88.31 18.56
CA LEU A 427 11.86 -89.07 17.79
C LEU A 427 12.01 -90.51 18.32
N LEU A 428 11.96 -90.71 19.64
CA LEU A 428 12.01 -92.05 20.25
C LEU A 428 10.75 -92.88 19.94
N LYS A 429 9.56 -92.27 19.91
CA LYS A 429 8.33 -92.94 19.44
C LYS A 429 8.36 -93.28 17.94
N GLY A 430 8.94 -92.41 17.12
CA GLY A 430 9.13 -92.70 15.68
C GLY A 430 10.04 -93.89 15.40
N ILE A 431 10.98 -94.20 16.32
CA ILE A 431 11.86 -95.38 16.21
C ILE A 431 11.16 -96.66 16.69
N SER A 432 10.22 -96.61 17.64
CA SER A 432 9.47 -97.80 18.06
C SER A 432 8.42 -98.27 17.05
N ASP A 433 7.87 -97.34 16.25
CA ASP A 433 6.78 -97.64 15.30
C ASP A 433 7.29 -98.00 13.88
N GLY A 434 8.58 -97.80 13.59
CA GLY A 434 9.22 -98.13 12.30
C GLY A 434 9.90 -99.51 12.21
N GLY A 435 9.82 -100.32 13.27
CA GLY A 435 10.39 -101.67 13.31
C GLY A 435 9.36 -102.76 12.98
N LYS A 436 8.93 -102.84 11.71
CA LYS A 436 8.32 -104.05 11.13
C LYS A 436 8.80 -104.26 9.71
#